data_AF-A0A7Z9S442-F1
#
_entry.id   AF-A0A7Z9S442-F1
#
_cell.length_a   1.000
_cell.length_b   1.000
_cell.length_c   1.000
_cell.angle_alpha   90.00
_cell.angle_beta   90.00
_cell.angle_gamma   90.00
#
_symmetry.space_group_name_H-M   'P 1'
#
loop_
_entity.id
_entity.type
_entity.pdbx_description
1 polymer ?
#
loop_
_entity_poly.entity_id
_entity_poly.type
_entity_poly.pdbx_seq_one_letter_code
_entity_poly.pdbx_strand_id
1 'polypeptide(L)' 'MNEPLDPVELTRNLVAFDTINPPGNERPCAEYLGRLLEDGGFSVSYHEFADHRTSLVARIGGSSDAKPLCFTGHIDT' A
#
# COMPACT_ATOMS: atom_id res chain seq x y z
N MET A 1 2.91 -19.45 -13.19
CA MET A 1 4.11 -18.89 -12.54
C MET A 1 3.93 -17.39 -12.61
N ASN A 2 3.76 -16.70 -11.48
CA ASN A 2 3.71 -15.24 -11.49
C ASN A 2 5.08 -14.73 -11.94
N GLU A 3 5.10 -13.92 -12.99
CA GLU A 3 6.29 -13.18 -13.36
C GLU A 3 6.69 -12.26 -12.19
N PRO A 4 8.01 -12.08 -11.94
CA PRO A 4 8.47 -11.13 -10.94
C PRO A 4 8.01 -9.72 -11.31
N LEU A 5 7.53 -8.98 -10.31
CA LEU A 5 7.18 -7.56 -10.47
C LEU A 5 8.39 -6.75 -10.95
N ASP A 6 8.24 -6.05 -12.06
CA ASP A 6 9.22 -5.06 -12.50
C ASP A 6 9.07 -3.78 -11.65
N PRO A 7 10.09 -3.39 -10.86
CA PRO A 7 10.01 -2.20 -10.04
C PRO A 7 9.80 -0.92 -10.86
N VAL A 8 10.30 -0.84 -12.09
CA VAL A 8 10.11 0.35 -12.94
C VAL A 8 8.64 0.49 -13.35
N GLU A 9 8.02 -0.59 -13.82
CA GLU A 9 6.59 -0.58 -14.17
C GLU A 9 5.71 -0.37 -12.94
N LEU A 10 6.03 -0.98 -11.79
CA LEU A 10 5.31 -0.72 -10.56
C LEU A 10 5.39 0.76 -10.16
N THR A 11 6.59 1.35 -10.15
CA THR A 11 6.75 2.77 -9.83
C THR A 11 6.00 3.67 -10.82
N ARG A 12 6.03 3.36 -12.12
CA ARG A 12 5.26 4.10 -13.13
C ARG A 12 3.76 4.06 -12.86
N ASN A 13 3.23 2.89 -12.49
CA ASN A 13 1.82 2.74 -12.13
C ASN A 13 1.47 3.56 -10.87
N LEU A 14 2.31 3.50 -9.84
CA LEU A 14 2.08 4.22 -8.57
C LEU A 14 2.11 5.74 -8.76
N VAL A 15 3.07 6.27 -9.52
CA VAL A 15 3.18 7.71 -9.81
C VAL A 15 2.04 8.22 -10.70
N ALA A 16 1.36 7.34 -11.44
CA ALA A 16 0.24 7.72 -12.31
C ALA A 16 -1.08 7.92 -11.55
N PHE A 17 -1.19 7.51 -10.29
CA PHE A 17 -2.37 7.80 -9.47
C PHE A 17 -2.40 9.29 -9.09
N ASP A 18 -3.56 9.92 -9.22
CA ASP A 18 -3.80 11.26 -8.70
C ASP A 18 -4.03 11.20 -7.19
N THR A 19 -2.95 11.33 -6.42
CA THR A 19 -2.95 11.33 -4.94
C THR A 19 -2.56 12.70 -4.37
N ILE A 20 -2.66 13.78 -5.17
CA ILE A 20 -2.23 15.12 -4.78
C ILE A 20 -3.05 15.61 -3.59
N ASN A 21 -2.35 16.01 -2.53
CA ASN A 21 -2.95 16.49 -1.29
C ASN A 21 -2.59 17.97 -1.06
N PRO A 22 -3.56 18.92 -1.01
CA PRO A 22 -5.03 18.74 -1.07
C PRO A 22 -5.62 18.65 -2.50
N PRO A 23 -6.83 18.04 -2.68
CA PRO A 23 -7.73 17.52 -1.64
C PRO A 23 -7.36 16.12 -1.14
N GLY A 24 -6.45 15.42 -1.81
CA GLY A 24 -6.21 13.99 -1.67
C GLY A 24 -7.11 13.18 -2.60
N ASN A 25 -6.82 11.88 -2.72
CA ASN A 25 -7.56 10.86 -3.47
C ASN A 25 -6.74 9.55 -3.43
N GLU A 26 -6.26 9.20 -2.23
CA GLU A 26 -5.33 8.10 -2.02
C GLU A 26 -6.00 6.73 -2.11
N ARG A 27 -7.32 6.64 -1.94
CA ARG A 27 -8.09 5.37 -1.90
C ARG A 27 -7.79 4.44 -3.09
N PRO A 28 -7.81 4.88 -4.37
CA PRO A 28 -7.51 4.00 -5.50
C PRO A 28 -6.08 3.45 -5.47
N CYS A 29 -5.09 4.27 -5.08
CA CYS A 29 -3.70 3.85 -4.94
C CYS A 29 -3.54 2.86 -3.77
N ALA A 30 -4.20 3.13 -2.64
CA ALA A 30 -4.22 2.26 -1.48
C ALA A 30 -4.82 0.87 -1.82
N GLU A 31 -5.96 0.83 -2.52
CA GLU A 31 -6.61 -0.42 -2.95
C GLU A 31 -5.75 -1.21 -3.95
N TYR A 32 -5.07 -0.53 -4.87
CA TYR A 32 -4.13 -1.17 -5.80
C TYR A 32 -2.96 -1.83 -5.05
N LEU A 33 -2.32 -1.09 -4.13
CA LEU A 33 -1.25 -1.62 -3.28
C LEU A 33 -1.74 -2.76 -2.38
N GLY A 34 -2.95 -2.64 -1.84
CA GLY A 34 -3.53 -3.66 -0.98
C GLY A 34 -3.71 -4.99 -1.70
N ARG A 35 -4.25 -4.99 -2.93
CA ARG A 35 -4.35 -6.21 -3.76
C ARG A 35 -2.98 -6.83 -4.03
N LEU A 36 -1.99 -6.00 -4.35
CA LEU A 36 -0.62 -6.47 -4.59
C LEU A 36 -0.02 -7.15 -3.35
N LEU A 37 -0.27 -6.58 -2.17
CA LEU A 37 0.19 -7.11 -0.89
C LEU A 37 -0.58 -8.39 -0.50
N GLU A 38 -1.89 -8.44 -0.74
CA GLU A 38 -2.71 -9.65 -0.55
C GLU A 38 -2.24 -10.81 -1.44
N ASP A 39 -1.94 -10.54 -2.73
CA ASP A 39 -1.34 -11.52 -3.64
C ASP A 39 0.04 -12.00 -3.16
N GLY A 40 0.76 -11.13 -2.43
CA GLY A 40 2.02 -11.43 -1.74
C GLY A 40 1.86 -12.17 -0.40
N GLY A 41 0.63 -12.49 0.03
CA GLY A 41 0.33 -13.22 1.27
C GLY A 41 0.21 -12.35 2.52
N PHE A 42 0.09 -11.03 2.39
CA PHE A 42 -0.15 -10.14 3.53
C PHE A 42 -1.64 -10.10 3.88
N SER A 43 -1.94 -9.92 5.17
CA SER A 43 -3.24 -9.41 5.61
C SER A 43 -3.22 -7.89 5.48
N VAL A 44 -4.23 -7.30 4.83
CA VAL A 44 -4.33 -5.85 4.61
C VAL A 44 -5.56 -5.29 5.34
N SER A 45 -5.41 -4.13 5.97
CA SER A 45 -6.50 -3.33 6.52
C SER A 45 -6.42 -1.89 6.04
N TYR A 46 -7.57 -1.30 5.69
CA TYR A 46 -7.67 0.08 5.23
C TYR A 46 -8.16 0.98 6.36
N HIS A 47 -7.62 2.19 6.40
CA HIS A 47 -7.90 3.18 7.44
C HIS A 47 -8.15 4.53 6.78
N GLU A 48 -9.37 5.03 6.91
CA GLU A 48 -9.77 6.29 6.29
C GLU A 48 -9.70 7.45 7.27
N PHE A 49 -8.87 8.45 6.95
CA PHE A 49 -8.71 9.65 7.76
C PHE A 49 -9.80 10.71 7.47
N ALA A 50 -10.15 10.85 6.19
CA ALA A 50 -11.24 11.68 5.66
C ALA A 50 -11.67 11.08 4.32
N ASP A 51 -12.74 11.59 3.71
CA ASP A 51 -13.26 11.05 2.46
C ASP A 51 -12.15 10.99 1.38
N HIS A 52 -11.93 9.79 0.84
CA HIS A 52 -10.88 9.44 -0.12
C HIS A 52 -9.43 9.54 0.38
N ARG A 53 -9.21 9.94 1.63
CA ARG A 53 -7.90 9.96 2.32
C ARG A 53 -7.64 8.63 3.03
N THR A 54 -7.37 7.58 2.27
CA THR A 54 -7.21 6.22 2.80
C THR A 54 -5.74 5.80 2.91
N SER A 55 -5.33 5.37 4.10
CA SER A 55 -4.08 4.64 4.34
C SER A 55 -4.34 3.13 4.40
N LEU A 56 -3.30 2.31 4.21
CA LEU A 56 -3.37 0.87 4.44
C LEU A 56 -2.28 0.41 5.42
N VAL A 57 -2.57 -0.66 6.15
CA VAL A 57 -1.61 -1.40 6.96
C VAL A 57 -1.60 -2.84 6.46
N ALA A 58 -0.42 -3.34 6.12
CA ALA A 58 -0.21 -4.71 5.70
C ALA A 58 0.69 -5.45 6.68
N ARG A 59 0.32 -6.68 7.03
CA ARG A 59 1.06 -7.54 7.97
C ARG A 59 1.21 -8.95 7.40
N ILE A 60 2.43 -9.47 7.47
CA ILE A 60 2.74 -10.87 7.17
C ILE A 60 3.65 -11.45 8.26
N GLY A 61 3.48 -12.72 8.58
CA GLY A 61 4.23 -13.41 9.61
C GLY A 61 4.07 -12.79 11.01
N GLY A 62 5.07 -13.02 11.86
CA GLY A 62 5.11 -12.54 13.24
C GLY A 62 5.58 -13.62 14.21
N SER A 63 6.17 -13.20 15.32
CA SER A 63 6.59 -14.06 16.43
C SER A 63 6.35 -13.32 17.75
N SER A 64 6.01 -14.04 18.82
CA SER A 64 5.95 -13.51 20.18
C SER A 64 7.34 -13.16 20.74
N ASP A 65 8.38 -13.74 20.15
CA ASP A 65 9.72 -13.76 20.74
C ASP A 65 10.63 -12.68 20.13
N ALA A 66 10.12 -11.92 19.17
CA ALA A 66 10.85 -10.84 18.50
C ALA A 66 9.96 -9.61 18.28
N LYS A 67 10.58 -8.42 18.32
CA LYS A 67 9.89 -7.18 17.96
C LYS A 67 9.62 -7.14 16.45
N PRO A 68 8.47 -6.61 16.01
CA PRO A 68 8.17 -6.48 14.59
C PRO A 68 9.09 -5.44 13.92
N LEU A 69 9.42 -5.68 12.65
CA LEU A 69 9.97 -4.66 11.76
C LEU A 69 8.81 -3.96 11.03
N CYS A 70 8.84 -2.64 10.99
CA CYS A 70 7.84 -1.84 10.30
C CYS A 70 8.51 -1.04 9.19
N PHE A 71 8.01 -1.20 7.96
CA PHE A 71 8.31 -0.31 6.84
C PHE A 71 7.14 0.67 6.70
N THR A 72 7.45 1.96 6.67
CA THR A 72 6.44 3.03 6.61
C THR A 72 6.81 4.05 5.54
N GLY A 73 5.78 4.65 4.96
CA GLY A 73 5.85 5.67 3.92
C GLY A 73 4.48 6.31 3.74
N HIS A 74 4.39 7.29 2.85
CA HIS A 74 3.14 7.94 2.48
C HIS A 74 2.89 7.76 0.98
N ILE A 75 1.63 7.84 0.56
CA ILE A 75 1.20 7.63 -0.84
C ILE A 75 0.65 8.91 -1.49
N ASP A 76 0.48 9.99 -0.71
CA ASP A 76 0.14 11.31 -1.22
C ASP A 76 1.37 12.05 -1.76
N THR A 77 1.12 13.02 -2.64
CA THR A 77 2.14 13.91 -3.24
C THR A 77 1.77 15.38 -3.10
#